data_AF-C5L3E1-F1
#
_entry.id   AF-C5L3E1-F1
#
_cell.length_a   1.000
_cell.length_b   1.000
_cell.length_c   1.000
_cell.angle_alpha   90.00
_cell.angle_beta   90.00
_cell.angle_gamma   90.00
#
_symmetry.space_group_name_H-M   'P 1'
#
loop_
_entity.id
_entity.type
_entity.pdbx_description
1 polymer ?
#
loop_
_entity_poly.entity_id
_entity_poly.type
_entity_poly.pdbx_seq_one_letter_code
_entity_poly.pdbx_strand_id
1 'polypeptide(L)'
;MTFYRSLISTTVALATVGTASSDADLEALKRAEYLDSNSDKCTSMIFGRKATTFGYPVATHANDCMNCDNRIAYVPRGNGTGPRPVFDNIHSLYPRVVTKGRADIYEPLPGQNESTPLGYVPSEGETYALWESSYPLINSKGLAIGESTTAANKPLAVQEVTHKDEITGKEGTALFTIAPLMAIAMERCETARCAIHKIGALAQEYGFAGEEYGSAEAITIIDDTEAWVFEIEGDGNKGAFWVAQRVPDDHVAVVANNAIIKAVKTNAPDEFIYSEGLFEKTKAMGLWDGEGTFDWSKVVSGKLALPRYASLRQWRVFDRVAPSQGIPNNEDPYDYPFSVAVDRPVTMNEIFDLHRDHYEGTEFDMTKGILAGE
;
A
#
# COMPACT_ATOMS: atom_id res chain seq x y z
N MET A 1 -4.41 -13.19 -62.45
CA MET A 1 -5.14 -12.25 -63.32
C MET A 1 -6.39 -11.79 -62.58
N THR A 2 -6.28 -10.60 -61.96
CA THR A 2 -7.20 -9.47 -62.14
C THR A 2 -8.67 -9.80 -62.45
N PHE A 3 -9.63 -9.43 -61.60
CA PHE A 3 -10.24 -8.09 -61.55
C PHE A 3 -11.30 -7.96 -60.45
N TYR A 4 -11.42 -6.72 -59.99
CA TYR A 4 -12.23 -6.18 -58.92
C TYR A 4 -13.48 -5.48 -59.52
N ARG A 5 -14.55 -5.37 -58.71
CA ARG A 5 -15.59 -4.31 -58.66
C ARG A 5 -16.64 -4.14 -59.77
N SER A 6 -17.90 -3.99 -59.34
CA SER A 6 -18.77 -2.88 -59.76
C SER A 6 -19.89 -2.59 -58.75
N LEU A 7 -20.36 -1.33 -58.80
CA LEU A 7 -21.52 -0.66 -58.17
C LEU A 7 -21.32 -0.12 -56.74
N ILE A 8 -21.01 1.17 -56.53
CA ILE A 8 -21.60 2.47 -56.94
C ILE A 8 -22.89 2.83 -56.17
N SER A 9 -22.67 3.70 -55.17
CA SER A 9 -23.40 4.90 -54.76
C SER A 9 -24.92 4.93 -54.66
N THR A 10 -25.39 5.35 -53.48
CA THR A 10 -26.34 6.47 -53.42
C THR A 10 -25.90 7.42 -52.31
N THR A 11 -25.57 8.64 -52.73
CA THR A 11 -25.22 9.79 -51.88
C THR A 11 -26.49 10.58 -51.59
N VAL A 12 -26.71 10.98 -50.34
CA VAL A 12 -27.49 12.20 -50.02
C VAL A 12 -26.63 13.04 -49.08
N ALA A 13 -26.20 14.19 -49.63
CA ALA A 13 -25.59 15.33 -48.96
C ALA A 13 -26.71 16.19 -48.32
N LEU A 14 -26.55 17.13 -47.39
CA LEU A 14 -25.46 17.76 -46.63
C LEU A 14 -26.18 18.58 -45.54
N ALA A 15 -25.67 18.69 -44.32
CA ALA A 15 -25.68 19.95 -43.55
C ALA A 15 -24.80 19.82 -42.30
N THR A 16 -23.79 20.66 -42.28
CA THR A 16 -22.70 20.82 -41.31
C THR A 16 -23.14 21.42 -39.98
N VAL A 17 -22.73 20.81 -38.85
CA VAL A 17 -22.27 21.52 -37.63
C VAL A 17 -21.26 20.63 -36.89
N GLY A 18 -20.08 21.18 -36.60
CA GLY A 18 -19.25 20.78 -35.45
C GLY A 18 -18.20 19.70 -35.67
N THR A 19 -16.95 20.13 -35.87
CA THR A 19 -15.73 19.33 -35.75
C THR A 19 -15.44 18.96 -34.29
N ALA A 20 -15.27 17.68 -33.96
CA ALA A 20 -14.39 17.19 -32.88
C ALA A 20 -14.18 15.66 -32.96
N SER A 21 -12.91 15.28 -33.21
CA SER A 21 -12.21 14.01 -32.98
C SER A 21 -13.00 12.71 -32.74
N SER A 22 -12.91 11.78 -33.70
CA SER A 22 -13.29 10.36 -33.53
C SER A 22 -12.10 9.43 -33.29
N ASP A 23 -10.93 9.94 -32.91
CA ASP A 23 -9.80 9.14 -32.42
C ASP A 23 -9.72 9.28 -30.90
N ALA A 24 -10.77 8.80 -30.22
CA ALA A 24 -10.62 8.40 -28.82
C ALA A 24 -9.61 7.26 -28.82
N ASP A 25 -8.44 7.62 -28.32
CA ASP A 25 -7.14 7.02 -28.57
C ASP A 25 -7.12 5.54 -28.15
N LEU A 26 -7.09 4.64 -29.14
CA LEU A 26 -6.95 3.20 -28.92
C LEU A 26 -5.66 2.90 -28.12
N GLU A 27 -4.66 3.78 -28.18
CA GLU A 27 -3.44 3.71 -27.36
C GLU A 27 -3.65 4.23 -25.94
N ALA A 28 -4.59 5.15 -25.70
CA ALA A 28 -5.00 5.56 -24.36
C ALA A 28 -5.87 4.49 -23.67
N LEU A 29 -6.71 3.78 -24.42
CA LEU A 29 -7.44 2.60 -23.93
C LEU A 29 -6.49 1.43 -23.63
N LYS A 30 -5.49 1.17 -24.48
CA LYS A 30 -4.42 0.19 -24.17
C LYS A 30 -3.53 0.61 -23.01
N ARG A 31 -3.25 1.90 -22.83
CA ARG A 31 -2.54 2.41 -21.64
C ARG A 31 -3.37 2.27 -20.37
N ALA A 32 -4.68 2.49 -20.44
CA ALA A 32 -5.59 2.26 -19.32
C ALA A 32 -5.70 0.75 -19.00
N GLU A 33 -5.80 -0.13 -20.00
CA GLU A 33 -5.77 -1.59 -19.80
C GLU A 33 -4.40 -2.10 -19.28
N TYR A 34 -3.28 -1.49 -19.71
CA TYR A 34 -1.94 -1.86 -19.26
C TYR A 34 -1.64 -1.39 -17.82
N LEU A 35 -2.20 -0.24 -17.41
CA LEU A 35 -2.04 0.31 -16.06
C LEU A 35 -3.04 -0.28 -15.04
N ASP A 36 -4.08 -0.99 -15.47
CA ASP A 36 -5.12 -1.57 -14.60
C ASP A 36 -5.02 -3.11 -14.47
N SER A 37 -4.17 -3.76 -15.27
CA SER A 37 -4.00 -5.23 -15.25
C SER A 37 -2.87 -5.74 -14.35
N ASN A 38 -2.01 -4.84 -13.85
CA ASN A 38 -0.82 -5.20 -13.07
C ASN A 38 -0.69 -4.43 -11.74
N SER A 39 -1.71 -3.70 -11.30
CA SER A 39 -1.67 -3.07 -9.97
C SER A 39 -1.98 -4.09 -8.87
N ASP A 40 -1.20 -4.06 -7.80
CA ASP A 40 -1.38 -4.93 -6.64
C ASP A 40 -2.71 -4.64 -5.95
N LYS A 41 -3.45 -5.71 -5.63
CA LYS A 41 -4.88 -5.67 -5.27
C LYS A 41 -5.13 -5.79 -3.77
N CYS A 42 -4.12 -5.43 -2.99
CA CYS A 42 -4.05 -5.73 -1.58
C CYS A 42 -5.21 -5.16 -0.76
N THR A 43 -5.58 -5.90 0.30
CA THR A 43 -6.50 -5.40 1.34
C THR A 43 -5.85 -5.64 2.69
N SER A 44 -5.66 -4.55 3.44
CA SER A 44 -5.15 -4.59 4.80
C SER A 44 -6.25 -4.22 5.79
N MET A 45 -6.45 -5.07 6.81
CA MET A 45 -7.37 -4.79 7.92
C MET A 45 -6.62 -4.81 9.23
N ILE A 46 -6.91 -3.83 10.08
CA ILE A 46 -6.31 -3.73 11.41
C ILE A 46 -7.40 -3.54 12.47
N PHE A 47 -7.30 -4.33 13.55
CA PHE A 47 -8.25 -4.36 14.65
C PHE A 47 -7.56 -3.95 15.94
N GLY A 48 -8.20 -3.06 16.69
CA GLY A 48 -7.79 -2.75 18.05
C GLY A 48 -7.97 -3.94 19.00
N ARG A 49 -7.25 -3.93 20.12
CA ARG A 49 -7.22 -5.07 21.05
C ARG A 49 -8.55 -5.46 21.69
N LYS A 50 -9.48 -4.52 21.84
CA LYS A 50 -10.86 -4.75 22.33
C LYS A 50 -11.84 -5.06 21.20
N ALA A 51 -11.44 -4.87 19.94
CA ALA A 51 -12.21 -5.29 18.79
C ALA A 51 -12.11 -6.79 18.54
N THR A 52 -11.25 -7.53 19.27
CA THR A 52 -11.07 -8.98 19.13
C THR A 52 -11.44 -9.74 20.39
N THR A 53 -11.94 -10.97 20.22
CA THR A 53 -12.37 -11.85 21.33
C THR A 53 -11.23 -12.33 22.22
N PHE A 54 -9.99 -12.22 21.74
CA PHE A 54 -8.79 -12.69 22.45
C PHE A 54 -7.97 -11.55 23.07
N GLY A 55 -8.40 -10.29 22.93
CA GLY A 55 -7.83 -9.17 23.70
C GLY A 55 -6.50 -8.63 23.18
N TYR A 56 -6.13 -8.93 21.93
CA TYR A 56 -4.91 -8.46 21.29
C TYR A 56 -5.21 -7.74 19.97
N PRO A 57 -4.42 -6.73 19.59
CA PRO A 57 -4.49 -6.15 18.26
C PRO A 57 -4.24 -7.20 17.18
N VAL A 58 -4.78 -6.97 15.98
CA VAL A 58 -4.53 -7.83 14.81
C VAL A 58 -4.29 -6.95 13.60
N ALA A 59 -3.20 -7.20 12.89
CA ALA A 59 -2.99 -6.74 11.53
C ALA A 59 -3.12 -7.94 10.58
N THR A 60 -3.84 -7.77 9.48
CA THR A 60 -3.98 -8.79 8.44
C THR A 60 -3.84 -8.15 7.07
N HIS A 61 -3.34 -8.93 6.12
CA HIS A 61 -3.02 -8.48 4.78
C HIS A 61 -3.35 -9.61 3.78
N ALA A 62 -4.23 -9.33 2.82
CA ALA A 62 -4.33 -10.10 1.58
C ALA A 62 -3.31 -9.54 0.59
N ASN A 63 -2.17 -10.24 0.44
CA ASN A 63 -1.07 -9.86 -0.44
C ASN A 63 -1.34 -10.35 -1.86
N ASP A 64 -2.15 -9.58 -2.58
CA ASP A 64 -2.63 -9.94 -3.90
C ASP A 64 -1.63 -9.50 -4.97
N CYS A 65 -0.85 -10.46 -5.44
CA CYS A 65 0.18 -10.26 -6.43
C CYS A 65 0.21 -11.43 -7.43
N MET A 66 0.38 -11.12 -8.72
CA MET A 66 0.26 -12.09 -9.81
C MET A 66 1.34 -13.18 -9.78
N ASN A 67 2.58 -12.84 -9.43
CA ASN A 67 3.75 -13.72 -9.55
C ASN A 67 4.74 -13.60 -8.39
N CYS A 68 4.30 -13.11 -7.23
CA CYS A 68 5.12 -12.98 -6.05
C CYS A 68 5.58 -14.33 -5.48
N ASP A 69 6.78 -14.32 -4.92
CA ASP A 69 7.34 -15.42 -4.14
C ASP A 69 6.78 -15.45 -2.71
N ASN A 70 5.68 -16.19 -2.53
CA ASN A 70 4.99 -16.32 -1.25
C ASN A 70 5.64 -17.29 -0.24
N ARG A 71 6.88 -17.74 -0.48
CA ARG A 71 7.58 -18.63 0.45
C ARG A 71 7.82 -17.91 1.78
N ILE A 72 7.54 -18.58 2.89
CA ILE A 72 7.82 -18.03 4.22
C ILE A 72 9.27 -18.34 4.61
N ALA A 73 10.00 -17.32 5.09
CA ALA A 73 11.34 -17.42 5.62
C ALA A 73 11.33 -17.20 7.14
N TYR A 74 12.12 -17.99 7.87
CA TYR A 74 12.56 -17.64 9.21
C TYR A 74 13.94 -16.99 9.12
N VAL A 75 14.02 -15.71 9.47
CA VAL A 75 15.27 -14.96 9.60
C VAL A 75 15.72 -15.04 11.06
N PRO A 76 16.84 -15.71 11.38
CA PRO A 76 17.31 -15.82 12.76
C PRO A 76 17.87 -14.49 13.29
N ARG A 77 18.03 -14.41 14.61
CA ARG A 77 18.70 -13.30 15.29
C ARG A 77 20.10 -13.09 14.69
N GLY A 78 20.38 -11.87 14.24
CA GLY A 78 21.69 -11.47 13.73
C GLY A 78 22.51 -10.74 14.79
N ASN A 79 23.84 -10.84 14.66
CA ASN A 79 24.80 -10.09 15.48
C ASN A 79 24.98 -8.62 15.02
N GLY A 80 24.46 -8.29 13.82
CA GLY A 80 24.64 -7.04 13.10
C GLY A 80 26.08 -6.55 13.00
N THR A 81 27.00 -7.44 12.67
CA THR A 81 28.36 -7.03 12.32
C THR A 81 28.40 -6.54 10.87
N GLY A 82 28.47 -5.23 10.67
CA GLY A 82 28.63 -4.59 9.36
C GLY A 82 27.37 -3.88 8.82
N PRO A 83 27.54 -2.99 7.83
CA PRO A 83 26.44 -2.22 7.27
C PRO A 83 25.34 -3.15 6.71
N ARG A 84 24.08 -2.77 6.91
CA ARG A 84 22.92 -3.55 6.46
C ARG A 84 22.67 -3.24 4.97
N PRO A 85 22.85 -4.20 4.05
CA PRO A 85 22.56 -3.98 2.63
C PRO A 85 21.08 -3.67 2.44
N VAL A 86 20.74 -2.90 1.41
CA VAL A 86 19.36 -2.72 0.94
C VAL A 86 19.29 -3.36 -0.43
N PHE A 87 18.32 -4.23 -0.64
CA PHE A 87 18.11 -4.90 -1.92
C PHE A 87 16.84 -4.36 -2.56
N ASP A 88 16.84 -4.36 -3.89
CA ASP A 88 15.62 -4.23 -4.66
C ASP A 88 14.72 -5.41 -4.32
N ASN A 89 13.51 -5.11 -3.90
CA ASN A 89 12.46 -6.10 -3.63
C ASN A 89 11.15 -5.71 -4.33
N ILE A 90 11.22 -4.86 -5.34
CA ILE A 90 10.07 -4.46 -6.14
C ILE A 90 9.43 -5.73 -6.75
N HIS A 91 8.12 -5.86 -6.56
CA HIS A 91 7.28 -7.00 -6.99
C HIS A 91 7.58 -8.36 -6.34
N SER A 92 8.50 -8.45 -5.38
CA SER A 92 8.78 -9.68 -4.61
C SER A 92 8.91 -10.97 -5.46
N LEU A 93 9.52 -10.87 -6.65
CA LEU A 93 9.62 -11.98 -7.61
C LEU A 93 10.50 -13.13 -7.11
N TYR A 94 10.32 -14.35 -7.62
CA TYR A 94 11.21 -15.46 -7.26
C TYR A 94 12.57 -15.38 -7.98
N PRO A 95 13.71 -15.50 -7.26
CA PRO A 95 13.85 -15.39 -5.80
C PRO A 95 13.84 -13.92 -5.35
N ARG A 96 13.16 -13.60 -4.22
CA ARG A 96 13.07 -12.22 -3.70
C ARG A 96 14.43 -11.58 -3.50
N VAL A 97 15.33 -12.36 -2.90
CA VAL A 97 16.73 -12.02 -2.73
C VAL A 97 17.55 -13.30 -2.71
N VAL A 98 18.78 -13.23 -3.23
CA VAL A 98 19.80 -14.27 -3.09
C VAL A 98 20.93 -13.70 -2.25
N THR A 99 21.04 -14.11 -0.99
CA THR A 99 22.04 -13.56 -0.07
C THR A 99 22.39 -14.57 1.02
N LYS A 100 23.68 -14.66 1.34
CA LYS A 100 24.16 -15.57 2.38
C LYS A 100 23.81 -15.06 3.77
N GLY A 101 23.44 -15.98 4.65
CA GLY A 101 23.28 -15.74 6.09
C GLY A 101 22.00 -15.00 6.50
N ARG A 102 21.08 -14.70 5.57
CA ARG A 102 19.76 -14.14 5.91
C ARG A 102 18.78 -15.22 6.37
N ALA A 103 18.54 -16.23 5.53
CA ALA A 103 17.71 -17.38 5.82
C ALA A 103 18.01 -18.50 4.82
N ASP A 104 17.73 -19.75 5.19
CA ASP A 104 18.02 -20.93 4.36
C ASP A 104 17.41 -20.81 2.95
N ILE A 105 16.24 -20.17 2.80
CA ILE A 105 15.55 -20.04 1.52
C ILE A 105 16.18 -19.01 0.56
N TYR A 106 17.07 -18.15 1.07
CA TYR A 106 17.76 -17.10 0.32
C TYR A 106 19.23 -17.45 0.04
N GLU A 107 19.72 -18.56 0.58
CA GLU A 107 21.08 -19.02 0.28
C GLU A 107 21.24 -19.28 -1.22
N PRO A 108 22.39 -18.90 -1.83
CA PRO A 108 22.62 -19.14 -3.25
C PRO A 108 22.59 -20.63 -3.61
N LEU A 109 21.74 -21.00 -4.58
CA LEU A 109 21.75 -22.34 -5.18
C LEU A 109 22.94 -22.49 -6.16
N PRO A 110 23.35 -23.72 -6.52
CA PRO A 110 24.40 -23.93 -7.50
C PRO A 110 24.14 -23.18 -8.81
N GLY A 111 25.05 -22.28 -9.18
CA GLY A 111 24.94 -21.46 -10.39
C GLY A 111 24.21 -20.13 -10.21
N GLN A 112 23.70 -19.80 -9.02
CA GLN A 112 23.15 -18.48 -8.70
C GLN A 112 24.23 -17.53 -8.16
N ASN A 113 24.17 -16.27 -8.59
CA ASN A 113 24.94 -15.18 -8.01
C ASN A 113 24.15 -14.53 -6.88
N GLU A 114 24.83 -13.95 -5.89
CA GLU A 114 24.18 -13.12 -4.88
C GLU A 114 23.57 -11.87 -5.53
N SER A 115 22.43 -11.43 -5.00
CA SER A 115 21.79 -10.17 -5.39
C SER A 115 22.72 -9.00 -5.12
N THR A 116 22.68 -7.99 -6.00
CA THR A 116 23.43 -6.75 -5.83
C THR A 116 22.65 -5.80 -4.92
N PRO A 117 23.23 -5.32 -3.80
CA PRO A 117 22.60 -4.29 -2.99
C PRO A 117 22.48 -2.96 -3.76
N LEU A 118 21.36 -2.28 -3.60
CA LEU A 118 21.12 -0.90 -4.04
C LEU A 118 21.96 0.10 -3.25
N GLY A 119 22.20 -0.21 -1.99
CA GLY A 119 22.96 0.61 -1.06
C GLY A 119 23.02 -0.04 0.31
N TYR A 120 23.37 0.76 1.31
CA TYR A 120 23.60 0.28 2.67
C TYR A 120 23.16 1.32 3.69
N VAL A 121 22.66 0.84 4.82
CA VAL A 121 22.47 1.66 6.02
C VAL A 121 23.43 1.25 7.14
N PRO A 122 23.75 2.15 8.08
CA PRO A 122 24.61 1.83 9.22
C PRO A 122 24.14 0.61 10.00
N SER A 123 25.07 -0.12 10.60
CA SER A 123 24.70 -1.16 11.56
C SER A 123 24.28 -0.55 12.89
N GLU A 124 23.22 -1.10 13.48
CA GLU A 124 22.69 -0.69 14.78
C GLU A 124 22.79 -1.79 15.85
N GLY A 125 23.72 -2.74 15.69
CA GLY A 125 23.96 -3.82 16.67
C GLY A 125 23.15 -5.08 16.39
N GLU A 126 22.67 -5.78 17.41
CA GLU A 126 21.95 -7.06 17.23
C GLU A 126 20.56 -6.88 16.62
N THR A 127 20.12 -7.83 15.78
CA THR A 127 18.76 -7.82 15.21
C THR A 127 17.86 -8.82 15.93
N TYR A 128 16.54 -8.65 15.83
CA TYR A 128 15.57 -9.66 16.24
C TYR A 128 15.40 -10.73 15.15
N ALA A 129 15.00 -11.93 15.58
CA ALA A 129 14.51 -12.94 14.64
C ALA A 129 13.12 -12.52 14.15
N LEU A 130 12.77 -12.87 12.91
CA LEU A 130 11.44 -12.63 12.36
C LEU A 130 11.00 -13.68 11.34
N TRP A 131 9.70 -13.78 11.16
CA TRP A 131 9.08 -14.45 10.03
C TRP A 131 8.77 -13.42 8.94
N GLU A 132 9.09 -13.74 7.68
CA GLU A 132 8.79 -12.90 6.54
C GLU A 132 8.30 -13.70 5.33
N SER A 133 7.50 -13.06 4.49
CA SER A 133 7.17 -13.44 3.12
C SER A 133 7.55 -12.26 2.21
N SER A 134 6.78 -11.90 1.18
CA SER A 134 6.99 -10.66 0.41
C SER A 134 7.27 -9.44 1.29
N TYR A 135 6.59 -9.39 2.45
CA TYR A 135 6.85 -8.45 3.53
C TYR A 135 7.17 -9.20 4.84
N PRO A 136 7.86 -8.56 5.80
CA PRO A 136 7.95 -9.07 7.16
C PRO A 136 6.55 -9.28 7.76
N LEU A 137 6.38 -10.33 8.56
CA LEU A 137 5.09 -10.70 9.15
C LEU A 137 5.06 -10.37 10.65
N ILE A 138 5.97 -10.98 11.42
CA ILE A 138 6.05 -10.83 12.88
C ILE A 138 7.48 -11.10 13.35
N ASN A 139 7.97 -10.33 14.32
CA ASN A 139 9.27 -10.56 14.93
C ASN A 139 9.18 -11.26 16.29
N SER A 140 10.33 -11.67 16.83
CA SER A 140 10.46 -12.32 18.14
C SER A 140 10.05 -11.47 19.35
N LYS A 141 9.61 -10.23 19.12
CA LYS A 141 9.15 -9.27 20.14
C LYS A 141 7.65 -9.01 20.09
N GLY A 142 6.91 -9.70 19.20
CA GLY A 142 5.47 -9.53 19.07
C GLY A 142 5.05 -8.36 18.18
N LEU A 143 6.01 -7.59 17.64
CA LEU A 143 5.74 -6.58 16.63
C LEU A 143 5.36 -7.30 15.32
N ALA A 144 4.22 -6.94 14.74
CA ALA A 144 3.71 -7.51 13.50
C ALA A 144 3.21 -6.41 12.56
N ILE A 145 3.29 -6.67 11.25
CA ILE A 145 2.93 -5.69 10.22
C ILE A 145 2.20 -6.32 9.03
N GLY A 146 1.37 -5.51 8.38
CA GLY A 146 0.75 -5.76 7.08
C GLY A 146 0.90 -4.54 6.18
N GLU A 147 0.54 -4.66 4.90
CA GLU A 147 0.84 -3.69 3.86
C GLU A 147 -0.38 -3.54 2.92
N SER A 148 -0.58 -2.37 2.31
CA SER A 148 -1.39 -2.20 1.11
C SER A 148 -0.89 -0.99 0.32
N THR A 149 -0.52 -1.23 -0.93
CA THR A 149 -0.20 -0.16 -1.90
C THR A 149 -1.39 0.74 -2.13
N THR A 150 -1.17 2.05 -2.06
CA THR A 150 -2.19 3.09 -2.17
C THR A 150 -1.97 3.99 -3.37
N ALA A 151 -3.05 4.59 -3.87
CA ALA A 151 -2.94 5.63 -4.89
C ALA A 151 -2.16 6.86 -4.37
N ALA A 152 -1.22 7.34 -5.18
CA ALA A 152 -0.37 8.48 -4.83
C ALA A 152 -0.72 9.77 -5.59
N ASN A 153 -0.34 10.89 -5.01
CA ASN A 153 -0.26 12.17 -5.67
C ASN A 153 1.01 12.17 -6.54
N LYS A 154 0.87 11.73 -7.80
CA LYS A 154 1.99 11.53 -8.75
C LYS A 154 3.11 12.60 -8.75
N PRO A 155 2.85 13.91 -8.64
CA PRO A 155 3.88 14.93 -8.42
C PRO A 155 4.84 14.72 -7.23
N LEU A 156 4.42 13.98 -6.21
CA LEU A 156 5.21 13.61 -5.04
C LEU A 156 5.99 12.31 -5.21
N ALA A 157 5.66 11.52 -6.23
CA ALA A 157 6.33 10.25 -6.48
C ALA A 157 7.81 10.46 -6.79
N VAL A 158 8.63 9.57 -6.24
CA VAL A 158 10.08 9.50 -6.45
C VAL A 158 10.40 8.08 -6.91
N GLN A 159 11.38 7.93 -7.79
CA GLN A 159 11.85 6.62 -8.23
C GLN A 159 13.02 6.10 -7.40
N GLU A 160 13.13 4.78 -7.35
CA GLU A 160 14.28 4.07 -6.82
C GLU A 160 15.55 4.36 -7.63
N VAL A 161 16.72 4.34 -6.97
CA VAL A 161 18.05 4.65 -7.56
C VAL A 161 18.44 3.87 -8.82
N THR A 162 17.81 2.73 -9.08
CA THR A 162 18.04 1.87 -10.27
C THR A 162 17.06 2.13 -11.41
N HIS A 163 16.01 2.90 -11.16
CA HIS A 163 14.93 3.17 -12.09
C HIS A 163 14.94 4.63 -12.53
N LYS A 164 14.50 4.87 -13.77
CA LYS A 164 14.32 6.23 -14.28
C LYS A 164 12.92 6.73 -13.97
N ASP A 165 12.83 7.98 -13.57
CA ASP A 165 11.56 8.68 -13.50
C ASP A 165 11.03 8.92 -14.91
N GLU A 166 9.86 8.35 -15.21
CA GLU A 166 9.30 8.37 -16.56
C GLU A 166 8.88 9.77 -17.00
N ILE A 167 8.59 10.66 -16.04
CA ILE A 167 8.16 12.04 -16.29
C ILE A 167 9.35 12.95 -16.61
N THR A 168 10.44 12.85 -15.85
CA THR A 168 11.61 13.74 -15.90
C THR A 168 12.80 13.14 -16.64
N GLY A 169 12.82 11.82 -16.83
CA GLY A 169 13.91 11.07 -17.46
C GLY A 169 15.19 10.98 -16.62
N LYS A 170 15.17 11.46 -15.37
CA LYS A 170 16.31 11.42 -14.45
C LYS A 170 16.36 10.07 -13.74
N GLU A 171 17.56 9.66 -13.32
CA GLU A 171 17.71 8.53 -12.41
C GLU A 171 16.98 8.83 -11.09
N GLY A 172 16.39 7.80 -10.50
CA GLY A 172 15.76 7.88 -9.19
C GLY A 172 16.76 8.17 -8.08
N THR A 173 16.23 8.56 -6.93
CA THR A 173 17.00 9.04 -5.77
C THR A 173 16.66 8.30 -4.49
N ALA A 174 15.58 7.52 -4.47
CA ALA A 174 15.15 6.76 -3.32
C ALA A 174 15.94 5.46 -3.20
N LEU A 175 16.53 5.23 -2.02
CA LEU A 175 17.16 3.95 -1.72
C LEU A 175 16.14 2.86 -1.35
N PHE A 176 14.95 3.27 -0.90
CA PHE A 176 13.97 2.37 -0.32
C PHE A 176 12.64 2.36 -1.06
N THR A 177 12.09 1.16 -1.20
CA THR A 177 10.64 0.93 -1.17
C THR A 177 10.17 0.49 0.23
N ILE A 178 8.88 0.17 0.39
CA ILE A 178 8.33 -0.11 1.72
C ILE A 178 8.84 -1.42 2.33
N ALA A 179 8.96 -2.50 1.54
CA ALA A 179 9.43 -3.79 2.05
C ALA A 179 10.79 -3.74 2.79
N PRO A 180 11.88 -3.14 2.23
CA PRO A 180 13.14 -3.03 2.95
C PRO A 180 13.07 -2.11 4.17
N LEU A 181 12.25 -1.05 4.18
CA LEU A 181 12.03 -0.21 5.37
C LEU A 181 11.37 -1.02 6.49
N MET A 182 10.30 -1.75 6.16
CA MET A 182 9.60 -2.65 7.05
C MET A 182 10.57 -3.70 7.62
N ALA A 183 11.42 -4.31 6.78
CA ALA A 183 12.37 -5.32 7.23
C ALA A 183 13.38 -4.76 8.25
N ILE A 184 13.95 -3.58 7.99
CA ILE A 184 14.88 -2.94 8.94
C ILE A 184 14.17 -2.59 10.25
N ALA A 185 12.94 -2.07 10.19
CA ALA A 185 12.18 -1.79 11.40
C ALA A 185 11.92 -3.07 12.23
N MET A 186 11.50 -4.15 11.60
CA MET A 186 11.20 -5.43 12.27
C MET A 186 12.45 -6.11 12.82
N GLU A 187 13.61 -5.90 12.19
CA GLU A 187 14.91 -6.34 12.69
C GLU A 187 15.34 -5.58 13.96
N ARG A 188 14.81 -4.38 14.25
CA ARG A 188 15.34 -3.45 15.26
C ARG A 188 14.36 -3.00 16.34
N CYS A 189 13.06 -3.11 16.10
CA CYS A 189 12.04 -2.54 16.96
C CYS A 189 11.23 -3.58 17.73
N GLU A 190 10.85 -3.21 18.95
CA GLU A 190 9.96 -4.01 19.80
C GLU A 190 8.51 -3.50 19.79
N THR A 191 8.31 -2.21 19.48
CA THR A 191 6.98 -1.55 19.57
C THR A 191 6.57 -0.95 18.24
N ALA A 192 5.26 -0.76 18.04
CA ALA A 192 4.70 -0.16 16.84
C ALA A 192 5.24 1.27 16.61
N ARG A 193 5.36 2.05 17.69
CA ARG A 193 5.91 3.41 17.65
C ARG A 193 7.39 3.44 17.25
N CYS A 194 8.19 2.49 17.75
CA CYS A 194 9.58 2.35 17.30
C CYS A 194 9.63 2.10 15.78
N ALA A 195 8.79 1.19 15.28
CA ALA A 195 8.74 0.86 13.86
C ALA A 195 8.35 2.08 13.02
N ILE A 196 7.31 2.81 13.41
CA ILE A 196 6.87 4.06 12.75
C ILE A 196 8.03 5.06 12.63
N HIS A 197 8.72 5.34 13.75
CA HIS A 197 9.84 6.28 13.73
C HIS A 197 11.01 5.77 12.90
N LYS A 198 11.31 4.46 12.93
CA LYS A 198 12.42 3.87 12.16
C LYS A 198 12.15 3.92 10.67
N ILE A 199 10.97 3.49 10.22
CA ILE A 199 10.53 3.55 8.83
C ILE A 199 10.55 4.99 8.34
N GLY A 200 9.91 5.88 9.09
CA GLY A 200 9.81 7.30 8.74
C GLY A 200 11.16 8.01 8.65
N ALA A 201 12.07 7.78 9.60
CA ALA A 201 13.39 8.40 9.59
C ALA A 201 14.25 7.92 8.42
N LEU A 202 14.26 6.61 8.14
CA LEU A 202 15.01 6.04 7.01
C LEU A 202 14.48 6.56 5.67
N ALA A 203 13.15 6.62 5.52
CA ALA A 203 12.53 7.17 4.33
C ALA A 203 12.85 8.66 4.12
N GLN A 204 12.89 9.48 5.19
CA GLN A 204 13.26 10.88 5.06
C GLN A 204 14.75 11.09 4.73
N GLU A 205 15.64 10.25 5.25
CA GLU A 205 17.09 10.39 5.07
C GLU A 205 17.60 9.80 3.74
N TYR A 206 17.13 8.59 3.41
CA TYR A 206 17.61 7.80 2.28
C TYR A 206 16.62 7.76 1.11
N GLY A 207 15.40 8.22 1.32
CA GLY A 207 14.37 8.36 0.31
C GLY A 207 13.47 7.16 0.15
N PHE A 208 12.29 7.44 -0.42
CA PHE A 208 11.20 6.48 -0.57
C PHE A 208 10.59 6.55 -1.97
N ALA A 209 10.43 5.38 -2.58
CA ALA A 209 9.65 5.14 -3.78
C ALA A 209 8.52 4.16 -3.46
N GLY A 210 7.35 4.35 -4.06
CA GLY A 210 6.31 3.32 -4.06
C GLY A 210 6.78 2.09 -4.85
N GLU A 211 6.22 0.92 -4.54
CA GLU A 211 6.57 -0.34 -5.22
C GLU A 211 6.06 -0.36 -6.67
N GLU A 212 5.07 0.47 -6.98
CA GLU A 212 4.70 0.86 -8.33
C GLU A 212 5.00 2.35 -8.60
N TYR A 213 5.32 2.70 -9.85
CA TYR A 213 5.54 4.11 -10.17
C TYR A 213 4.28 4.95 -9.95
N GLY A 214 4.39 5.99 -9.13
CA GLY A 214 3.24 6.83 -8.79
C GLY A 214 2.28 6.16 -7.80
N SER A 215 2.78 5.19 -7.01
CA SER A 215 2.11 4.65 -5.83
C SER A 215 2.72 5.20 -4.53
N ALA A 216 1.93 5.08 -3.48
CA ALA A 216 2.25 5.36 -2.09
C ALA A 216 1.93 4.10 -1.29
N GLU A 217 2.31 4.01 -0.02
CA GLU A 217 2.18 2.74 0.72
C GLU A 217 1.53 2.98 2.08
N ALA A 218 0.77 1.98 2.53
CA ALA A 218 0.11 2.00 3.82
C ALA A 218 0.42 0.72 4.59
N ILE A 219 0.82 0.88 5.84
CA ILE A 219 1.30 -0.20 6.69
C ILE A 219 0.37 -0.30 7.89
N THR A 220 -0.14 -1.49 8.16
CA THR A 220 -0.80 -1.80 9.41
C THR A 220 0.25 -2.31 10.38
N ILE A 221 0.41 -1.68 11.55
CA ILE A 221 1.48 -1.96 12.51
C ILE A 221 0.87 -2.23 13.87
N ILE A 222 1.17 -3.38 14.45
CA ILE A 222 0.71 -3.76 15.79
C ILE A 222 1.87 -4.19 16.69
N ASP A 223 1.72 -3.94 17.98
CA ASP A 223 2.46 -4.63 19.04
C ASP A 223 1.47 -5.27 20.02
N ASP A 224 1.93 -5.69 21.20
CA ASP A 224 1.09 -6.32 22.23
C ASP A 224 -0.09 -5.45 22.68
N THR A 225 -0.04 -4.13 22.44
CA THR A 225 -0.98 -3.17 23.02
C THR A 225 -1.61 -2.22 22.01
N GLU A 226 -0.89 -1.78 20.99
CA GLU A 226 -1.33 -0.73 20.08
C GLU A 226 -1.53 -1.25 18.65
N ALA A 227 -2.46 -0.61 17.94
CA ALA A 227 -2.70 -0.77 16.52
C ALA A 227 -2.56 0.59 15.83
N TRP A 228 -1.80 0.64 14.75
CA TRP A 228 -1.50 1.85 13.99
C TRP A 228 -1.63 1.61 12.49
N VAL A 229 -2.14 2.60 11.78
CA VAL A 229 -2.01 2.70 10.32
C VAL A 229 -0.96 3.77 10.05
N PHE A 230 0.06 3.44 9.27
CA PHE A 230 1.12 4.34 8.82
C PHE A 230 1.02 4.49 7.30
N GLU A 231 0.87 5.71 6.80
CA GLU A 231 0.80 6.01 5.37
C GLU A 231 2.00 6.86 4.98
N ILE A 232 2.61 6.55 3.82
CA ILE A 232 3.85 7.16 3.35
C ILE A 232 3.83 7.40 1.84
N GLU A 233 4.37 8.55 1.44
CA GLU A 233 4.59 8.95 0.06
C GLU A 233 5.93 9.66 -0.07
N GLY A 234 6.50 9.68 -1.28
CA GLY A 234 7.64 10.55 -1.59
C GLY A 234 7.34 12.03 -1.34
N ASP A 235 8.37 12.87 -1.26
CA ASP A 235 8.21 14.32 -1.11
C ASP A 235 8.44 15.11 -2.42
N GLY A 236 8.41 14.42 -3.56
CA GLY A 236 8.77 14.95 -4.88
C GLY A 236 10.26 15.26 -5.05
N ASN A 237 11.09 14.99 -4.05
CA ASN A 237 12.54 15.18 -4.09
C ASN A 237 13.28 13.88 -3.75
N LYS A 238 14.01 13.85 -2.63
CA LYS A 238 14.68 12.64 -2.15
C LYS A 238 13.91 12.03 -1.00
N GLY A 239 13.20 12.81 -0.17
CA GLY A 239 12.66 12.34 1.10
C GLY A 239 11.27 11.74 0.97
N ALA A 240 10.55 11.75 2.08
CA ALA A 240 9.20 11.23 2.19
C ALA A 240 8.35 12.09 3.14
N PHE A 241 7.05 12.15 2.84
CA PHE A 241 6.02 12.52 3.81
C PHE A 241 5.39 11.26 4.37
N TRP A 242 5.08 11.27 5.66
CA TRP A 242 4.34 10.18 6.29
C TRP A 242 3.52 10.65 7.48
N VAL A 243 2.44 9.94 7.74
CA VAL A 243 1.56 10.10 8.90
C VAL A 243 1.17 8.72 9.41
N ALA A 244 1.17 8.54 10.73
CA ALA A 244 0.59 7.39 11.40
C ALA A 244 -0.56 7.83 12.30
N GLN A 245 -1.65 7.08 12.25
CA GLN A 245 -2.81 7.25 13.12
C GLN A 245 -3.09 5.98 13.92
N ARG A 246 -3.28 6.12 15.23
CA ARG A 246 -3.65 5.01 16.11
C ARG A 246 -5.10 4.60 15.87
N VAL A 247 -5.33 3.30 15.76
CA VAL A 247 -6.66 2.71 15.74
C VAL A 247 -7.17 2.59 17.17
N PRO A 248 -8.36 3.12 17.50
CA PRO A 248 -8.93 2.94 18.83
C PRO A 248 -9.06 1.47 19.22
N ASP A 249 -8.95 1.19 20.52
CA ASP A 249 -8.89 -0.20 21.02
C ASP A 249 -10.07 -1.07 20.56
N ASP A 250 -11.27 -0.50 20.40
CA ASP A 250 -12.51 -1.18 20.00
C ASP A 250 -12.88 -0.97 18.52
N HIS A 251 -11.97 -0.44 17.73
CA HIS A 251 -12.20 -0.13 16.32
C HIS A 251 -11.53 -1.11 15.35
N VAL A 252 -12.00 -1.09 14.11
CA VAL A 252 -11.34 -1.65 12.92
C VAL A 252 -11.09 -0.54 11.90
N ALA A 253 -9.93 -0.57 11.24
CA ALA A 253 -9.60 0.24 10.06
C ALA A 253 -9.29 -0.66 8.86
N VAL A 254 -9.60 -0.18 7.66
CA VAL A 254 -9.49 -0.94 6.41
C VAL A 254 -8.83 -0.09 5.34
N VAL A 255 -7.67 -0.55 4.88
CA VAL A 255 -6.94 0.02 3.76
C VAL A 255 -7.19 -0.86 2.54
N ALA A 256 -7.82 -0.28 1.52
CA ALA A 256 -8.20 -0.96 0.29
C ALA A 256 -7.62 -0.22 -0.93
N ASN A 257 -6.29 -0.15 -0.98
CA ASN A 257 -5.52 0.59 -1.98
C ASN A 257 -5.76 2.12 -2.03
N ASN A 258 -6.17 2.72 -0.92
CA ASN A 258 -6.34 4.17 -0.80
C ASN A 258 -5.90 4.64 0.58
N ALA A 259 -5.40 5.88 0.67
CA ALA A 259 -5.16 6.52 1.94
C ALA A 259 -6.49 6.71 2.70
N ILE A 260 -6.46 6.48 4.01
CA ILE A 260 -7.63 6.55 4.91
C ILE A 260 -7.42 7.53 6.06
N ILE A 261 -6.18 7.97 6.32
CA ILE A 261 -5.91 9.00 7.33
C ILE A 261 -6.39 10.35 6.79
N LYS A 262 -7.22 11.04 7.59
CA LYS A 262 -7.83 12.33 7.22
C LYS A 262 -7.22 13.48 8.01
N ALA A 263 -8.00 14.04 8.93
CA ALA A 263 -7.66 15.19 9.75
C ALA A 263 -6.52 14.87 10.74
N VAL A 264 -5.32 15.37 10.47
CA VAL A 264 -4.15 15.18 11.33
C VAL A 264 -4.16 16.19 12.49
N LYS A 265 -4.03 15.70 13.72
CA LYS A 265 -3.99 16.53 14.93
C LYS A 265 -2.56 16.74 15.41
N THR A 266 -2.16 17.99 15.65
CA THR A 266 -0.78 18.36 16.06
C THR A 266 -0.49 18.19 17.56
N ASN A 267 -1.52 18.14 18.40
CA ASN A 267 -1.41 18.03 19.86
C ASN A 267 -2.01 16.72 20.39
N ALA A 268 -1.82 15.63 19.66
CA ALA A 268 -2.37 14.32 20.01
C ALA A 268 -1.34 13.20 19.78
N PRO A 269 -0.21 13.18 20.51
CA PRO A 269 0.87 12.21 20.31
C PRO A 269 0.48 10.76 20.60
N ASP A 270 -0.63 10.55 21.32
CA ASP A 270 -1.21 9.21 21.55
C ASP A 270 -2.11 8.73 20.41
N GLU A 271 -2.45 9.63 19.47
CA GLU A 271 -3.31 9.36 18.32
C GLU A 271 -2.56 9.51 16.99
N PHE A 272 -1.59 10.42 16.90
CA PHE A 272 -0.89 10.77 15.67
C PHE A 272 0.63 10.86 15.87
N ILE A 273 1.36 10.35 14.89
CA ILE A 273 2.82 10.53 14.73
C ILE A 273 3.04 10.88 13.26
N TYR A 274 3.85 11.87 12.93
CA TYR A 274 4.04 12.29 11.54
C TYR A 274 5.44 12.84 11.27
N SER A 275 5.78 12.89 9.98
CA SER A 275 7.07 13.32 9.46
C SER A 275 7.44 14.76 9.85
N GLU A 276 8.74 14.99 10.08
CA GLU A 276 9.24 16.33 10.39
C GLU A 276 9.05 17.30 9.22
N GLY A 277 8.50 18.48 9.53
CA GLY A 277 8.21 19.53 8.56
C GLY A 277 6.98 19.26 7.69
N LEU A 278 6.15 18.25 8.00
CA LEU A 278 4.98 17.86 7.19
C LEU A 278 4.13 19.08 6.78
N PHE A 279 3.64 19.85 7.74
CA PHE A 279 2.78 21.02 7.50
C PHE A 279 3.49 22.15 6.74
N GLU A 280 4.75 22.38 7.06
CA GLU A 280 5.55 23.48 6.51
C GLU A 280 5.85 23.25 5.03
N LYS A 281 6.31 22.03 4.72
CA LYS A 281 6.73 21.61 3.39
C LYS A 281 5.53 21.43 2.47
N THR A 282 4.45 20.79 2.94
CA THR A 282 3.22 20.66 2.14
C THR A 282 2.58 22.03 1.85
N LYS A 283 2.66 22.98 2.79
CA LYS A 283 2.27 24.37 2.53
C LYS A 283 3.16 25.06 1.51
N ALA A 284 4.48 24.92 1.62
CA ALA A 284 5.42 25.51 0.67
C ALA A 284 5.24 24.97 -0.76
N MET A 285 4.76 23.72 -0.89
CA MET A 285 4.45 23.06 -2.16
C MET A 285 3.05 23.40 -2.69
N GLY A 286 2.23 24.15 -1.93
CA GLY A 286 0.86 24.48 -2.31
C GLY A 286 -0.13 23.31 -2.20
N LEU A 287 0.23 22.24 -1.50
CA LEU A 287 -0.63 21.08 -1.26
C LEU A 287 -1.61 21.30 -0.10
N TRP A 288 -1.28 22.23 0.79
CA TRP A 288 -2.16 22.73 1.85
C TRP A 288 -2.04 24.25 1.93
N ASP A 289 -3.15 24.97 2.06
CA ASP A 289 -3.16 26.44 2.14
C ASP A 289 -2.59 26.98 3.46
N GLY A 290 -2.46 26.11 4.47
CA GLY A 290 -2.05 26.50 5.81
C GLY A 290 -3.20 26.98 6.68
N GLU A 291 -4.44 26.86 6.20
CA GLU A 291 -5.66 27.24 6.90
C GLU A 291 -6.52 26.00 7.17
N GLY A 292 -7.32 26.07 8.24
CA GLY A 292 -8.22 24.98 8.62
C GLY A 292 -7.49 23.69 9.02
N THR A 293 -8.15 22.56 8.77
CA THR A 293 -7.68 21.22 9.15
C THR A 293 -6.79 20.66 8.04
N PHE A 294 -5.59 20.22 8.40
CA PHE A 294 -4.74 19.45 7.50
C PHE A 294 -5.35 18.06 7.29
N ASP A 295 -5.71 17.74 6.06
CA ASP A 295 -6.30 16.47 5.65
C ASP A 295 -5.28 15.69 4.83
N TRP A 296 -4.68 14.66 5.44
CA TRP A 296 -3.62 13.88 4.83
C TRP A 296 -4.05 13.25 3.51
N SER A 297 -5.21 12.59 3.47
CA SER A 297 -5.74 11.97 2.25
C SER A 297 -5.79 12.95 1.07
N LYS A 298 -6.12 14.24 1.29
CA LYS A 298 -6.16 15.23 0.21
C LYS A 298 -4.78 15.67 -0.29
N VAL A 299 -3.75 15.50 0.52
CA VAL A 299 -2.37 15.85 0.18
C VAL A 299 -1.71 14.73 -0.62
N VAL A 300 -1.95 13.48 -0.23
CA VAL A 300 -1.20 12.33 -0.76
C VAL A 300 -1.97 11.44 -1.71
N SER A 301 -3.29 11.54 -1.77
CA SER A 301 -4.07 10.62 -2.58
C SER A 301 -4.09 11.01 -4.06
N GLY A 302 -3.91 10.02 -4.90
CA GLY A 302 -4.22 10.10 -6.33
C GLY A 302 -5.72 9.93 -6.61
N LYS A 303 -6.15 10.38 -7.79
CA LYS A 303 -7.47 9.98 -8.32
C LYS A 303 -7.45 8.48 -8.62
N LEU A 304 -8.28 7.72 -7.92
CA LEU A 304 -8.53 6.32 -8.25
C LEU A 304 -9.26 6.22 -9.59
N ALA A 305 -8.77 5.36 -10.48
CA ALA A 305 -9.42 5.10 -11.77
C ALA A 305 -10.81 4.48 -11.57
N LEU A 306 -10.92 3.57 -10.61
CA LEU A 306 -12.15 2.88 -10.23
C LEU A 306 -12.39 3.05 -8.71
N PRO A 307 -13.00 4.16 -8.25
CA PRO A 307 -13.25 4.38 -6.81
C PRO A 307 -14.01 3.22 -6.14
N ARG A 308 -14.96 2.62 -6.88
CA ARG A 308 -15.74 1.45 -6.44
C ARG A 308 -14.91 0.23 -6.11
N TYR A 309 -13.71 0.10 -6.68
CA TYR A 309 -12.78 -0.98 -6.37
C TYR A 309 -12.32 -0.94 -4.90
N ALA A 310 -12.08 0.25 -4.36
CA ALA A 310 -11.71 0.46 -2.97
C ALA A 310 -12.94 0.55 -2.05
N SER A 311 -13.93 1.35 -2.44
CA SER A 311 -15.05 1.69 -1.57
C SER A 311 -15.94 0.50 -1.22
N LEU A 312 -16.13 -0.46 -2.12
CA LEU A 312 -16.90 -1.69 -1.83
C LEU A 312 -16.20 -2.57 -0.79
N ARG A 313 -14.87 -2.71 -0.86
CA ARG A 313 -14.10 -3.53 0.10
C ARG A 313 -14.13 -2.92 1.50
N GLN A 314 -13.97 -1.59 1.60
CA GLN A 314 -14.08 -0.88 2.89
C GLN A 314 -15.50 -0.99 3.46
N TRP A 315 -16.51 -0.68 2.64
CA TRP A 315 -17.91 -0.81 3.02
C TRP A 315 -18.22 -2.20 3.57
N ARG A 316 -17.82 -3.23 2.83
CA ARG A 316 -18.22 -4.59 3.15
C ARG A 316 -17.67 -5.05 4.48
N VAL A 317 -16.42 -4.71 4.79
CA VAL A 317 -15.85 -5.01 6.11
C VAL A 317 -16.63 -4.28 7.20
N PHE A 318 -16.91 -2.98 7.02
CA PHE A 318 -17.66 -2.19 8.00
C PHE A 318 -19.10 -2.69 8.20
N ASP A 319 -19.81 -3.03 7.12
CA ASP A 319 -21.15 -3.62 7.16
C ASP A 319 -21.18 -4.94 7.95
N ARG A 320 -20.14 -5.77 7.80
CA ARG A 320 -20.06 -7.08 8.47
C ARG A 320 -19.74 -6.99 9.96
N VAL A 321 -18.91 -6.02 10.36
CA VAL A 321 -18.43 -5.90 11.76
C VAL A 321 -19.16 -4.85 12.58
N ALA A 322 -19.85 -3.92 11.94
CA ALA A 322 -20.59 -2.82 12.55
C ALA A 322 -21.96 -2.57 11.88
N PRO A 323 -22.78 -3.60 11.62
CA PRO A 323 -24.07 -3.43 10.93
C PRO A 323 -25.01 -2.45 11.64
N SER A 324 -24.92 -2.33 12.97
CA SER A 324 -25.77 -1.41 13.75
C SER A 324 -25.56 0.07 13.39
N GLN A 325 -24.39 0.41 12.81
CA GLN A 325 -24.07 1.79 12.43
C GLN A 325 -24.69 2.19 11.09
N GLY A 326 -25.20 1.22 10.30
CA GLY A 326 -25.89 1.50 9.03
C GLY A 326 -25.02 2.29 8.04
N ILE A 327 -23.73 1.96 7.97
CA ILE A 327 -22.77 2.68 7.14
C ILE A 327 -23.19 2.56 5.66
N PRO A 328 -23.45 3.69 4.98
CA PRO A 328 -23.95 3.66 3.61
C PRO A 328 -22.86 3.15 2.65
N ASN A 329 -23.29 2.49 1.58
CA ASN A 329 -22.42 2.05 0.50
C ASN A 329 -22.04 3.22 -0.43
N ASN A 330 -21.14 4.08 0.05
CA ASN A 330 -20.61 5.23 -0.68
C ASN A 330 -19.80 4.82 -1.92
N GLU A 331 -19.91 5.63 -2.98
CA GLU A 331 -19.12 5.48 -4.21
C GLU A 331 -17.65 5.80 -3.98
N ASP A 332 -17.39 6.90 -3.26
CA ASP A 332 -16.05 7.41 -3.01
C ASP A 332 -15.46 6.79 -1.73
N PRO A 333 -14.31 6.09 -1.80
CA PRO A 333 -13.67 5.52 -0.62
C PRO A 333 -13.24 6.58 0.40
N TYR A 334 -12.98 7.82 -0.05
CA TYR A 334 -12.62 8.92 0.84
C TYR A 334 -13.80 9.44 1.68
N ASP A 335 -15.04 8.98 1.44
CA ASP A 335 -16.19 9.30 2.28
C ASP A 335 -16.25 8.43 3.56
N TYR A 336 -15.57 7.28 3.60
CA TYR A 336 -15.56 6.43 4.79
C TYR A 336 -14.71 7.00 5.92
N PRO A 337 -15.08 6.78 7.19
CA PRO A 337 -14.23 7.17 8.31
C PRO A 337 -12.92 6.39 8.32
N PHE A 338 -11.90 6.92 9.01
CA PHE A 338 -10.62 6.23 9.23
C PHE A 338 -10.82 4.83 9.84
N SER A 339 -11.75 4.72 10.79
CA SER A 339 -12.08 3.46 11.47
C SER A 339 -13.49 3.50 12.05
N VAL A 340 -14.04 2.35 12.39
CA VAL A 340 -15.35 2.21 13.03
C VAL A 340 -15.27 1.28 14.23
N ALA A 341 -16.04 1.56 15.29
CA ALA A 341 -16.18 0.64 16.41
C ALA A 341 -16.86 -0.65 15.93
N VAL A 342 -16.38 -1.81 16.37
CA VAL A 342 -17.09 -3.07 16.08
C VAL A 342 -18.33 -3.19 16.99
N ASP A 343 -19.42 -3.74 16.48
CA ASP A 343 -20.64 -3.98 17.28
C ASP A 343 -20.38 -4.98 18.42
N ARG A 344 -19.47 -5.92 18.16
CA ARG A 344 -18.94 -6.87 19.13
C ARG A 344 -17.53 -7.30 18.75
N PRO A 345 -16.73 -7.78 19.72
CA PRO A 345 -15.43 -8.33 19.41
C PRO A 345 -15.52 -9.49 18.39
N VAL A 346 -14.60 -9.49 17.42
CA VAL A 346 -14.52 -10.51 16.36
C VAL A 346 -13.57 -11.65 16.73
N THR A 347 -13.86 -12.84 16.22
CA THR A 347 -13.00 -14.03 16.32
C THR A 347 -12.00 -14.07 15.17
N MET A 348 -10.94 -14.86 15.31
CA MET A 348 -9.96 -15.03 14.23
C MET A 348 -10.61 -15.62 12.96
N ASN A 349 -11.57 -16.55 13.11
CA ASN A 349 -12.29 -17.11 11.97
C ASN A 349 -13.11 -16.06 11.24
N GLU A 350 -13.75 -15.14 11.96
CA GLU A 350 -14.48 -14.03 11.33
C GLU A 350 -13.55 -13.10 10.56
N ILE A 351 -12.33 -12.86 11.07
CA ILE A 351 -11.32 -12.09 10.32
C ILE A 351 -10.90 -12.83 9.04
N PHE A 352 -10.71 -14.16 9.09
CA PHE A 352 -10.46 -14.95 7.87
C PHE A 352 -11.65 -14.92 6.91
N ASP A 353 -12.88 -14.95 7.42
CA ASP A 353 -14.08 -14.89 6.60
C ASP A 353 -14.22 -13.54 5.91
N LEU A 354 -13.80 -12.43 6.53
CA LEU A 354 -13.76 -11.10 5.90
C LEU A 354 -12.85 -11.07 4.66
N HIS A 355 -11.68 -11.72 4.72
CA HIS A 355 -10.76 -11.83 3.58
C HIS A 355 -11.28 -12.76 2.47
N ARG A 356 -12.27 -13.61 2.77
CA ARG A 356 -12.87 -14.56 1.83
C ARG A 356 -14.25 -14.13 1.34
N ASP A 357 -14.74 -12.98 1.80
CA ASP A 357 -16.04 -12.46 1.44
C ASP A 357 -15.98 -11.86 0.02
N HIS A 358 -16.86 -12.35 -0.84
CA HIS A 358 -17.07 -11.86 -2.20
C HIS A 358 -18.41 -11.13 -2.30
N TYR A 359 -18.76 -10.38 -1.25
CA TYR A 359 -19.99 -9.62 -1.10
C TYR A 359 -21.25 -10.50 -1.01
N GLU A 360 -21.14 -11.70 -0.44
CA GLU A 360 -22.21 -12.68 -0.38
C GLU A 360 -23.47 -12.09 0.27
N GLY A 361 -24.62 -12.32 -0.36
CA GLY A 361 -25.92 -11.83 0.13
C GLY A 361 -26.21 -10.36 -0.17
N THR A 362 -25.37 -9.68 -0.95
CA THR A 362 -25.61 -8.31 -1.44
C THR A 362 -25.95 -8.31 -2.93
N GLU A 363 -26.23 -7.14 -3.51
CA GLU A 363 -26.38 -6.99 -4.97
C GLU A 363 -25.04 -7.13 -5.74
N PHE A 364 -23.90 -7.11 -5.03
CA PHE A 364 -22.55 -7.25 -5.59
C PHE A 364 -21.98 -8.68 -5.44
N ASP A 365 -22.80 -9.62 -4.96
CA ASP A 365 -22.40 -11.01 -4.68
C ASP A 365 -21.76 -11.66 -5.91
N MET A 366 -20.44 -11.82 -5.86
CA MET A 366 -19.66 -12.37 -6.98
C MET A 366 -19.75 -13.89 -7.04
N THR A 367 -20.43 -14.56 -6.11
CA THR A 367 -20.68 -16.01 -6.21
C THR A 367 -21.90 -16.34 -7.07
N LYS A 368 -22.61 -15.31 -7.54
CA LYS A 368 -23.83 -15.43 -8.34
C LYS A 368 -23.71 -14.72 -9.68
N GLY A 369 -24.41 -15.26 -10.68
CA GLY A 369 -24.50 -14.65 -12.01
C GLY A 369 -23.25 -14.84 -12.86
N ILE A 370 -23.11 -14.04 -13.92
CA ILE A 370 -22.06 -14.21 -14.94
C ILE A 370 -20.64 -13.92 -14.43
N LEU A 371 -20.52 -13.27 -13.27
CA LEU A 371 -19.24 -12.94 -12.64
C LEU A 371 -18.71 -14.05 -11.73
N ALA A 372 -19.48 -15.12 -11.49
CA ALA A 372 -19.13 -16.18 -10.55
C ALA A 372 -18.03 -17.15 -11.00
N GLY A 373 -17.48 -16.97 -12.19
CA GLY A 373 -16.70 -18.01 -12.86
C GLY A 373 -17.58 -19.23 -13.19
N GLU A 374 -17.11 -20.10 -14.07
CA GLU A 374 -17.74 -21.42 -14.26
C GLU A 374 -17.29 -22.42 -13.20
#